data_AF-A0A7S2I471-F1
#
_entry.id   AF-A0A7S2I471-F1
#
_cell.length_a   1.000
_cell.length_b   1.000
_cell.length_c   1.000
_cell.angle_alpha   90.00
_cell.angle_beta   90.00
_cell.angle_gamma   90.00
#
_symmetry.space_group_name_H-M   'P 1'
#
loop_
_entity.id
_entity.type
_entity.pdbx_description
1 polymer ?
#
loop_
_entity_poly.entity_id
_entity_poly.type
_entity_poly.pdbx_seq_one_letter_code
_entity_poly.pdbx_strand_id
1 'polypeptide(L)'
;MHDGDGITDEYLQSDDVLNTAMPFSAVVVTDLAMLSKADLFRINETCRSSNIAFVLAVNHGVTASIFSDFGSNHEILDLTGEPTQTLAVSNIECIPAKPSLLKVSGVEDGKAVVIITVAQSEHGLDDGDVVSFDDMKGDLAKLNGR
;
A
#
# COMPACT_ATOMS: atom_id res chain seq x y z
N MET A 1 -18.89 -5.99 30.70
CA MET A 1 -18.05 -4.98 31.35
C MET A 1 -17.06 -5.76 32.17
N HIS A 2 -15.80 -5.83 31.75
CA HIS A 2 -14.77 -6.50 32.53
C HIS A 2 -14.35 -5.53 33.63
N ASP A 3 -14.45 -5.97 34.88
CA ASP A 3 -14.19 -5.18 36.08
C ASP A 3 -12.69 -4.85 36.20
N GLY A 4 -12.37 -3.57 36.42
CA GLY A 4 -11.23 -3.08 37.22
C GLY A 4 -9.80 -3.26 36.71
N ASP A 5 -9.48 -4.36 36.02
CA ASP A 5 -8.15 -4.60 35.47
C ASP A 5 -8.13 -4.11 34.03
N GLY A 6 -7.17 -3.25 33.70
CA GLY A 6 -7.01 -2.71 32.34
C GLY A 6 -6.88 -3.81 31.28
N ILE A 7 -6.89 -3.43 30.01
CA ILE A 7 -6.80 -4.39 28.90
C ILE A 7 -5.53 -5.27 29.01
N THR A 8 -5.73 -6.58 29.12
CA THR A 8 -4.64 -7.56 29.29
C THR A 8 -4.14 -8.08 27.95
N ASP A 9 -2.92 -8.59 27.92
CA ASP A 9 -2.33 -9.15 26.70
C ASP A 9 -3.05 -10.44 26.27
N GLU A 10 -3.51 -11.25 27.23
CA GLU A 10 -4.30 -12.46 26.95
C GLU A 10 -5.63 -12.13 26.27
N TYR A 11 -6.26 -11.01 26.65
CA TYR A 11 -7.49 -10.57 26.01
C TYR A 11 -7.24 -10.11 24.58
N LEU A 12 -6.16 -9.35 24.34
CA LEU A 12 -5.76 -8.90 23.00
C LEU A 12 -5.43 -10.07 22.07
N GLN A 13 -4.89 -11.16 22.62
CA GLN A 13 -4.51 -12.37 21.88
C GLN A 13 -5.61 -13.44 21.86
N SER A 14 -6.84 -13.12 22.31
CA SER A 14 -7.93 -14.08 22.29
C SER A 14 -8.28 -14.50 20.86
N ASP A 15 -8.38 -15.82 20.63
CA ASP A 15 -8.84 -16.40 19.36
C ASP A 15 -10.35 -16.19 19.14
N ASP A 16 -11.09 -15.88 20.20
CA ASP A 16 -12.52 -15.57 20.15
C ASP A 16 -12.82 -14.31 20.95
N VAL A 17 -13.07 -13.23 20.22
CA VAL A 17 -13.44 -11.95 20.77
C VAL A 17 -14.96 -11.79 20.69
N LEU A 18 -15.60 -11.51 21.82
CA LEU A 18 -17.04 -11.27 21.91
C LEU A 18 -17.92 -12.43 21.42
N ASN A 19 -17.42 -13.67 21.43
CA ASN A 19 -18.09 -14.86 20.90
C ASN A 19 -18.38 -14.78 19.38
N THR A 20 -17.46 -14.17 18.64
CA THR A 20 -17.52 -14.10 17.18
C THR A 20 -16.77 -15.25 16.49
N ALA A 21 -16.09 -16.10 17.27
CA ALA A 21 -15.15 -17.11 16.79
C ALA A 21 -14.01 -16.52 15.94
N MET A 22 -13.67 -15.26 16.20
CA MET A 22 -12.65 -14.51 15.47
C MET A 22 -11.76 -13.74 16.46
N PRO A 23 -10.44 -13.66 16.20
CA PRO A 23 -9.54 -12.80 16.96
C PRO A 23 -9.70 -11.32 16.55
N PHE A 24 -9.04 -10.43 17.28
CA PHE A 24 -8.90 -9.04 16.85
C PHE A 24 -8.07 -8.96 15.56
N SER A 25 -8.58 -8.29 14.54
CA SER A 25 -7.77 -7.88 13.37
C SER A 25 -7.17 -6.48 13.56
N ALA A 26 -7.81 -5.66 14.40
CA ALA A 26 -7.34 -4.33 14.73
C ALA A 26 -7.76 -3.92 16.15
N VAL A 27 -6.93 -3.09 16.78
CA VAL A 27 -7.16 -2.47 18.08
C VAL A 27 -7.02 -0.97 17.92
N VAL A 28 -8.05 -0.22 18.34
CA VAL A 28 -8.09 1.24 18.21
C VAL A 28 -8.22 1.88 19.59
N VAL A 29 -7.25 2.71 19.95
CA VAL A 29 -7.26 3.51 21.17
C VAL A 29 -7.74 4.92 20.86
N THR A 30 -8.87 5.32 21.45
CA THR A 30 -9.52 6.62 21.18
C THR A 30 -9.54 7.56 22.38
N ASP A 31 -9.18 7.08 23.57
CA ASP A 31 -9.10 7.84 24.81
C ASP A 31 -7.88 7.36 25.63
N LEU A 32 -7.26 8.29 26.34
CA LEU A 32 -6.10 8.07 27.21
C LEU A 32 -6.45 8.09 28.70
N ALA A 33 -7.70 8.32 29.07
CA ALA A 33 -8.12 8.50 30.47
C ALA A 33 -7.64 7.37 31.41
N MET A 34 -7.55 6.15 30.90
CA MET A 34 -7.18 4.95 31.67
C MET A 34 -5.91 4.25 31.17
N LEU A 35 -5.15 4.86 30.27
CA LEU A 35 -3.95 4.26 29.68
C LEU A 35 -2.74 5.14 29.93
N SER A 36 -1.73 4.57 30.58
CA SER A 36 -0.43 5.22 30.67
C SER A 36 0.31 5.12 29.34
N LYS A 37 1.35 5.93 29.18
CA LYS A 37 2.28 5.80 28.05
C LYS A 37 2.84 4.37 27.95
N ALA A 38 3.16 3.74 29.08
CA ALA A 38 3.69 2.37 29.10
C ALA A 38 2.66 1.36 28.59
N ASP A 39 1.37 1.54 28.91
CA ASP A 39 0.30 0.69 28.38
C ASP A 39 0.19 0.80 26.86
N LEU A 40 0.30 2.01 26.30
CA LEU A 40 0.28 2.20 24.85
C LEU A 40 1.42 1.44 24.16
N PHE A 41 2.64 1.51 24.69
CA PHE A 41 3.77 0.74 24.13
C PHE A 41 3.56 -0.76 24.26
N ARG A 42 3.09 -1.23 25.42
CA ARG A 42 2.78 -2.65 25.64
C ARG A 42 1.73 -3.15 24.65
N ILE A 43 0.58 -2.48 24.58
CA ILE A 43 -0.53 -2.85 23.68
C ILE A 43 -0.04 -2.86 22.22
N ASN A 44 0.69 -1.84 21.80
CA ASN A 44 1.21 -1.75 20.44
C ASN A 44 2.18 -2.92 20.13
N GLU A 45 3.06 -3.28 21.07
CA GLU A 45 3.99 -4.39 20.87
C GLU A 45 3.29 -5.75 20.82
N THR A 46 2.32 -5.98 21.73
CA THR A 46 1.47 -7.17 21.71
C THR A 46 0.70 -7.28 20.38
N CYS A 47 0.16 -6.16 19.87
CA CYS A 47 -0.53 -6.13 18.58
C CYS A 47 0.43 -6.45 17.43
N ARG A 48 1.60 -5.80 17.38
CA ARG A 48 2.64 -6.03 16.36
C ARG A 48 3.08 -7.50 16.32
N SER A 49 3.36 -8.11 17.47
CA SER A 49 3.81 -9.50 17.54
C SER A 49 2.74 -10.51 17.15
N SER A 50 1.47 -10.11 17.21
CA SER A 50 0.30 -10.97 16.97
C SER A 50 -0.39 -10.69 15.63
N ASN A 51 0.24 -9.90 14.75
CA ASN A 51 -0.32 -9.49 13.46
C ASN A 51 -1.68 -8.78 13.57
N ILE A 52 -1.84 -7.97 14.61
CA ILE A 52 -3.03 -7.15 14.86
C ILE A 52 -2.66 -5.70 14.53
N ALA A 53 -3.47 -5.04 13.71
CA ALA A 53 -3.26 -3.62 13.41
C ALA A 53 -3.53 -2.77 14.65
N PHE A 54 -2.62 -1.88 15.00
CA PHE A 54 -2.81 -0.93 16.10
C PHE A 54 -3.03 0.48 15.55
N VAL A 55 -4.04 1.17 16.08
CA VAL A 55 -4.32 2.58 15.76
C VAL A 55 -4.56 3.35 17.04
N LEU A 56 -3.91 4.50 17.17
CA LEU A 56 -4.20 5.49 18.19
C LEU A 56 -4.81 6.70 17.49
N ALA A 57 -5.99 7.14 17.93
CA ALA A 57 -6.67 8.31 17.38
C ALA A 57 -7.34 9.09 18.52
N VAL A 58 -6.62 10.05 19.09
CA VAL A 58 -7.04 10.79 20.29
C VAL A 58 -7.18 12.27 20.01
N ASN A 59 -8.21 12.87 20.61
CA ASN A 59 -8.48 14.31 20.52
C ASN A 59 -8.08 15.00 21.82
N HIS A 60 -7.37 16.13 21.71
CA HIS A 60 -6.96 17.00 22.81
C HIS A 60 -7.61 18.39 22.67
N GLY A 61 -8.95 18.42 22.53
CA GLY A 61 -9.69 19.65 22.23
C GLY A 61 -9.56 20.05 20.76
N VAL A 62 -8.81 21.12 20.46
CA VAL A 62 -8.62 21.64 19.08
C VAL A 62 -7.49 20.95 18.32
N THR A 63 -6.72 20.10 18.99
CA THR A 63 -5.63 19.31 18.38
C THR A 63 -5.95 17.83 18.46
N ALA A 64 -5.39 17.02 17.58
CA ALA A 64 -5.51 15.57 17.59
C ALA A 64 -4.16 14.90 17.35
N SER A 65 -4.03 13.65 17.80
CA SER A 65 -2.90 12.78 17.49
C SER A 65 -3.42 11.49 16.87
N ILE A 66 -2.86 11.12 15.72
CA ILE A 66 -3.15 9.87 15.02
C ILE A 66 -1.82 9.13 14.84
N PHE A 67 -1.81 7.85 15.17
CA PHE A 67 -0.70 6.94 14.95
C PHE A 67 -1.25 5.58 14.50
N SER A 68 -0.55 4.92 13.59
CA SER A 68 -0.91 3.60 13.07
C SER A 68 0.31 2.71 12.96
N ASP A 69 0.14 1.46 13.33
CA ASP A 69 1.14 0.40 13.24
C ASP A 69 0.46 -0.85 12.68
N PHE A 70 0.73 -1.16 11.41
CA PHE A 70 0.13 -2.30 10.71
C PHE A 70 1.01 -3.56 10.76
N GLY A 71 2.01 -3.58 11.64
CA GLY A 71 2.94 -4.70 11.79
C GLY A 71 4.08 -4.67 10.78
N SER A 72 4.95 -5.70 10.82
CA SER A 72 6.16 -5.76 10.00
C SER A 72 5.91 -6.21 8.56
N ASN A 73 4.77 -6.85 8.29
CA ASN A 73 4.44 -7.49 7.01
C ASN A 73 3.22 -6.86 6.35
N HIS A 74 3.01 -5.56 6.57
CA HIS A 74 1.90 -4.85 5.93
C HIS A 74 2.17 -4.68 4.42
N GLU A 75 1.22 -5.14 3.60
CA GLU A 75 1.28 -5.02 2.14
C GLU A 75 0.27 -3.97 1.65
N ILE A 76 0.76 -3.05 0.83
CA ILE A 76 -0.07 -2.05 0.14
C ILE A 76 -0.35 -2.59 -1.26
N LEU A 77 -1.59 -3.02 -1.50
CA LEU A 77 -2.02 -3.55 -2.80
C LEU A 77 -2.44 -2.45 -3.79
N ASP A 78 -2.87 -1.32 -3.26
CA ASP A 78 -3.24 -0.13 -4.01
C ASP A 78 -2.79 1.09 -3.21
N LEU A 79 -1.86 1.86 -3.77
CA LEU A 79 -1.21 2.97 -3.08
C LEU A 79 -2.07 4.24 -3.09
N THR A 80 -2.88 4.44 -4.13
CA THR A 80 -3.55 5.72 -4.37
C THR A 80 -5.08 5.60 -4.35
N GLY A 81 -5.63 4.42 -4.64
CA GLY A 81 -7.07 4.24 -4.81
C GLY A 81 -7.59 4.80 -6.14
N GLU A 82 -6.71 5.31 -6.99
CA GLU A 82 -7.08 5.88 -8.28
C GLU A 82 -7.39 4.78 -9.30
N PRO A 83 -8.38 4.96 -10.18
CA PRO A 83 -8.72 3.97 -11.17
C PRO A 83 -7.55 3.74 -12.14
N THR A 84 -7.34 2.47 -12.53
CA THR A 84 -6.39 2.13 -13.58
C THR A 84 -6.73 2.88 -14.87
N GLN A 85 -5.76 3.61 -15.41
CA GLN A 85 -5.94 4.39 -16.62
C GLN A 85 -5.82 3.50 -17.86
N THR A 86 -6.78 3.64 -18.79
CA THR A 86 -6.71 2.98 -20.10
C THR A 86 -6.38 4.01 -21.17
N LEU A 87 -5.25 3.82 -21.85
CA LEU A 87 -4.74 4.74 -22.86
C LEU A 87 -4.73 4.08 -24.23
N ALA A 88 -5.27 4.78 -25.23
CA ALA A 88 -5.18 4.32 -26.61
C ALA A 88 -3.76 4.52 -27.14
N VAL A 89 -3.11 3.43 -27.54
CA VAL A 89 -1.77 3.47 -28.14
C VAL A 89 -1.86 3.99 -29.58
N SER A 90 -1.10 5.04 -29.89
CA SER A 90 -0.95 5.60 -31.23
C SER A 90 0.24 5.02 -31.97
N ASN A 91 1.35 4.78 -31.28
CA ASN A 91 2.55 4.18 -31.87
C ASN A 91 3.39 3.45 -30.83
N ILE A 92 4.10 2.39 -31.26
CA ILE A 92 5.13 1.71 -30.47
C ILE A 92 6.39 1.61 -31.32
N GLU A 93 7.49 2.11 -30.78
CA GLU A 93 8.82 1.99 -31.38
C GLU A 93 9.73 1.17 -30.47
N CYS A 94 10.23 0.05 -30.98
CA CYS A 94 11.23 -0.77 -30.30
C CYS A 94 12.62 -0.37 -30.79
N ILE A 95 13.40 0.29 -29.94
CA ILE A 95 14.78 0.68 -30.22
C ILE A 95 15.70 -0.39 -29.62
N PRO A 96 16.32 -1.27 -30.43
CA PRO A 96 17.10 -2.39 -29.91
C PRO A 96 18.40 -1.95 -29.20
N ALA A 97 18.93 -0.78 -29.56
CA ALA A 97 20.10 -0.18 -28.96
C ALA A 97 19.86 1.32 -28.74
N LYS A 98 19.58 1.70 -27.50
CA LYS A 98 19.31 3.08 -27.08
C LYS A 98 20.48 4.00 -27.46
N PRO A 99 20.25 5.08 -28.24
CA PRO A 99 21.29 6.04 -28.58
C PRO A 99 21.66 6.91 -27.36
N SER A 100 22.89 7.42 -27.32
CA SER A 100 23.40 8.26 -26.22
C SER A 100 22.67 9.59 -26.04
N LEU A 101 21.99 10.06 -27.09
CA LEU A 101 21.15 11.26 -27.08
C LEU A 101 19.81 11.03 -26.36
N LEU A 102 19.31 9.79 -26.31
CA LEU A 102 18.08 9.44 -25.60
C LEU A 102 18.41 9.11 -24.14
N LYS A 103 18.05 10.01 -23.24
CA LYS A 103 18.24 9.85 -21.80
C LYS A 103 17.01 9.19 -21.19
N VAL A 104 17.19 7.97 -20.70
CA VAL A 104 16.21 7.21 -19.92
C VAL A 104 16.86 6.87 -18.60
N SER A 105 16.23 7.24 -17.49
CA SER A 105 16.75 6.98 -16.15
C SER A 105 16.90 5.48 -15.92
N GLY A 106 18.01 5.04 -15.32
CA GLY A 106 18.26 3.63 -15.02
C GLY A 106 18.59 2.72 -16.21
N VAL A 107 18.67 3.24 -17.44
CA VAL A 107 18.98 2.44 -18.64
C VAL A 107 20.29 2.90 -19.30
N GLU A 108 21.24 1.98 -19.41
CA GLU A 108 22.53 2.21 -20.08
C GLU A 108 22.38 2.36 -21.61
N ASP A 109 23.34 3.04 -22.23
CA ASP A 109 23.41 3.15 -23.69
C ASP A 109 23.58 1.76 -24.33
N GLY A 110 22.97 1.55 -25.49
CA GLY A 110 22.99 0.26 -26.20
C GLY A 110 22.04 -0.81 -25.66
N LYS A 111 21.32 -0.57 -24.56
CA LYS A 111 20.20 -1.43 -24.12
C LYS A 111 18.95 -1.19 -24.96
N ALA A 112 18.09 -2.21 -25.06
CA ALA A 112 16.82 -2.05 -25.74
C ALA A 112 15.87 -1.16 -24.92
N VAL A 113 15.17 -0.26 -25.60
CA VAL A 113 14.10 0.56 -25.02
C VAL A 113 12.87 0.54 -25.93
N VAL A 114 11.69 0.68 -25.32
CA VAL A 114 10.43 0.80 -26.06
C VAL A 114 9.86 2.18 -25.78
N ILE A 115 9.54 2.91 -26.83
CA ILE A 115 8.86 4.20 -26.76
C ILE A 115 7.42 3.99 -27.18
N ILE A 116 6.50 4.45 -26.37
CA ILE A 116 5.06 4.30 -26.60
C ILE A 116 4.46 5.69 -26.64
N THR A 117 3.80 6.00 -27.74
CA THR A 117 3.04 7.23 -27.90
C THR A 117 1.57 6.89 -27.74
N VAL A 118 0.90 7.58 -26.83
CA VAL A 118 -0.55 7.45 -26.64
C VAL A 118 -1.28 8.52 -27.45
N ALA A 119 -2.57 8.30 -27.73
CA ALA A 119 -3.39 9.23 -28.52
C ALA A 119 -3.74 10.53 -27.79
N GLN A 120 -3.67 10.51 -26.46
CA GLN A 120 -3.88 11.68 -25.61
C GLN A 120 -2.62 12.55 -25.58
N SER A 121 -2.77 13.84 -25.27
CA SER A 121 -1.63 14.76 -25.19
C SER A 121 -0.67 14.44 -24.04
N GLU A 122 -1.19 13.82 -22.98
CA GLU A 122 -0.44 13.41 -21.80
C GLU A 122 -0.87 11.98 -21.44
N HIS A 123 0.08 11.17 -20.97
CA HIS A 123 -0.20 9.80 -20.53
C HIS A 123 -0.54 9.71 -19.04
N GLY A 124 -0.20 10.71 -18.22
CA GLY A 124 -0.55 10.70 -16.79
C GLY A 124 0.04 9.53 -15.99
N LEU A 125 1.19 9.01 -16.44
CA LEU A 125 1.95 7.93 -15.80
C LEU A 125 3.23 8.50 -15.18
N ASP A 126 3.63 7.97 -14.04
CA ASP A 126 4.84 8.31 -13.31
C ASP A 126 5.97 7.28 -13.52
N ASP A 127 7.20 7.68 -13.20
CA ASP A 127 8.35 6.79 -13.22
C ASP A 127 8.14 5.63 -12.23
N GLY A 128 8.11 4.40 -12.74
CA GLY A 128 7.91 3.19 -11.94
C GLY A 128 6.52 2.56 -12.10
N ASP A 129 5.59 3.24 -12.77
CA ASP A 129 4.28 2.67 -13.08
C ASP A 129 4.41 1.42 -13.97
N VAL A 130 3.57 0.44 -13.67
CA VAL A 130 3.49 -0.81 -14.43
C VAL A 130 2.28 -0.73 -15.34
N VAL A 131 2.50 -0.96 -16.64
CA VAL A 131 1.45 -0.98 -17.65
C VAL A 131 1.26 -2.39 -18.20
N SER A 132 0.04 -2.68 -18.66
CA SER A 132 -0.24 -3.88 -19.44
C SER A 132 -0.83 -3.54 -20.80
N PHE A 133 -0.60 -4.39 -21.79
CA PHE A 133 -1.09 -4.18 -23.15
C PHE A 133 -2.27 -5.09 -23.49
N ASP A 134 -3.18 -4.55 -24.30
CA ASP A 134 -4.31 -5.29 -24.86
C ASP A 134 -4.64 -4.80 -26.29
N ASP A 135 -5.32 -5.64 -27.08
CA ASP A 135 -5.65 -5.45 -28.50
C ASP A 135 -4.47 -5.07 -29.43
N MET A 136 -3.23 -5.44 -29.07
CA MET A 136 -2.08 -5.30 -29.96
C MET A 136 -2.16 -6.30 -31.13
N LYS A 137 -1.79 -5.85 -32.33
CA LYS A 137 -1.92 -6.62 -33.59
C LYS A 137 -0.56 -6.88 -34.23
N GLY A 138 -0.52 -7.88 -35.12
CA GLY A 138 0.70 -8.27 -35.84
C GLY A 138 1.82 -8.74 -34.92
N ASP A 139 3.05 -8.30 -35.18
CA ASP A 139 4.24 -8.71 -34.40
C ASP A 139 4.21 -8.23 -32.94
N LEU A 140 3.33 -7.28 -32.62
CA LEU A 140 3.13 -6.75 -31.27
C LEU A 140 2.10 -7.55 -30.46
N ALA A 141 1.34 -8.46 -31.08
CA ALA A 141 0.34 -9.27 -30.38
C ALA A 141 0.92 -10.10 -29.22
N LYS A 142 2.23 -10.40 -29.25
CA LYS A 142 2.97 -11.06 -28.17
C LYS A 142 3.09 -10.25 -26.87
N LEU A 143 2.75 -8.96 -26.91
CA LEU A 143 2.73 -8.08 -25.76
C LEU A 143 1.39 -8.11 -25.01
N ASN A 144 0.33 -8.64 -25.61
CA ASN A 144 -1.00 -8.68 -24.97
C ASN A 144 -1.00 -9.55 -23.70
N GLY A 145 -1.67 -9.07 -22.65
CA GLY A 145 -1.78 -9.75 -21.37
C GLY A 145 -0.48 -9.84 -20.58
N ARG A 146 0.51 -9.01 -20.94
CA ARG A 146 1.78 -8.83 -20.23
C ARG A 146 1.87 -7.44 -19.66
#